data_AF-A0A520YM64-F1
#
_entry.id   AF-A0A520YM64-F1
#
_cell.length_a   1.000
_cell.length_b   1.000
_cell.length_c   1.000
_cell.angle_alpha   90.00
_cell.angle_beta   90.00
_cell.angle_gamma   90.00
#
_symmetry.space_group_name_H-M   'P 1'
#
loop_
_entity.id
_entity.type
_entity.pdbx_description
1 polymer ?
#
loop_
_entity_poly.entity_id
_entity_poly.type
_entity_poly.pdbx_seq_one_letter_code
_entity_poly.pdbx_strand_id
1 'polypeptide(L)'
;FYTVPGDPAKGFENETLAAAAKTWNGEWWRWGGGGTVWDAIVYDPALDLLYIGVGNGSPWNQSLRSPAGGDNLFLASIVALKSKTGEYVWHYQTTPGETWDFTATQHIMLADLEIDGAMRKVLMQAPKNGFFYVLDRQTGELISAEPFTSLNWATHVDPKTGRPVETPDARVFDGVKPVLPAMGGGHNWPPMSYNPNTGLVYIPTMQFPATYKQPTASVDSKPGSGYWNLGFDNSAAAPPKLPERELDAVLAQTYSGSLLAWDPIKQTVRWSTPPARPSGGGTLSTAGGLVFQGAHNGHLTAYDAETGDVLWSSDTQTGAMAAPITYAIDGEQYVAIAVGFGGGFGAQGGVIAHGWKIPNISRVLVYKLGASEVLPAAPKIDSRMPAPAGPVTADAATIDRGQRIYQRHCAYCHGDGLRTGGLNPDLRRSTEGIHKIWQQIVRDGIFSSVGMVGFADFISGEEAEAIRQYVLSESHRVYQQQEAQ
;
A
#
# COMPACT_ATOMS: atom_id res chain seq x y z
N PHE A 1 -24.58 1.63 4.86
CA PHE A 1 -23.95 1.02 6.04
C PHE A 1 -22.73 1.84 6.41
N TYR A 2 -22.60 2.30 7.65
CA TYR A 2 -21.35 2.89 8.14
C TYR A 2 -20.49 1.77 8.75
N THR A 3 -19.17 1.86 8.58
CA THR A 3 -18.21 0.83 9.02
C THR A 3 -17.57 1.13 10.37
N VAL A 4 -17.77 2.36 10.88
CA VAL A 4 -17.26 2.82 12.18
C VAL A 4 -18.40 3.58 12.88
N PRO A 5 -18.63 3.36 14.19
CA PRO A 5 -19.63 4.11 14.94
C PRO A 5 -19.28 5.60 15.06
N GLY A 6 -20.28 6.46 14.98
CA GLY A 6 -20.14 7.91 15.14
C GLY A 6 -20.01 8.37 16.61
N ASP A 7 -20.21 9.66 16.82
CA ASP A 7 -20.24 10.30 18.14
C ASP A 7 -21.41 9.75 19.00
N PRO A 8 -21.15 9.06 20.12
CA PRO A 8 -22.19 8.48 20.96
C PRO A 8 -23.22 9.51 21.45
N ALA A 9 -22.85 10.78 21.60
CA ALA A 9 -23.76 11.84 22.02
C ALA A 9 -24.84 12.17 20.97
N LYS A 10 -24.63 11.79 19.70
CA LYS A 10 -25.58 11.97 18.59
C LYS A 10 -26.45 10.74 18.33
N GLY A 11 -26.23 9.66 19.09
CA GLY A 11 -26.83 8.35 18.82
C GLY A 11 -26.13 7.61 17.67
N PHE A 12 -26.59 6.40 17.40
CA PHE A 12 -26.07 5.53 16.35
C PHE A 12 -27.15 5.27 15.30
N GLU A 13 -26.74 5.07 14.04
CA GLU A 13 -27.64 4.95 12.90
C GLU A 13 -28.46 3.66 12.92
N ASN A 14 -27.98 2.62 13.62
CA ASN A 14 -28.69 1.36 13.81
C ASN A 14 -28.12 0.57 15.02
N GLU A 15 -28.79 -0.52 15.38
CA GLU A 15 -28.37 -1.40 16.48
C GLU A 15 -27.00 -2.05 16.26
N THR A 16 -26.66 -2.35 15.00
CA THR A 16 -25.34 -2.91 14.65
C THR A 16 -24.21 -1.94 15.04
N LEU A 17 -24.37 -0.64 14.76
CA LEU A 17 -23.37 0.37 15.13
C LEU A 17 -23.39 0.67 16.62
N ALA A 18 -24.54 0.61 17.28
CA ALA A 18 -24.61 0.69 18.73
C ALA A 18 -23.88 -0.50 19.41
N ALA A 19 -23.97 -1.71 18.83
CA ALA A 19 -23.20 -2.86 19.28
C ALA A 19 -21.70 -2.70 18.98
N ALA A 20 -21.35 -2.25 17.77
CA ALA A 20 -19.97 -1.99 17.38
C ALA A 20 -19.31 -0.96 18.33
N ALA A 21 -20.00 0.11 18.71
CA ALA A 21 -19.52 1.14 19.63
C ALA A 21 -19.05 0.60 20.99
N LYS A 22 -19.56 -0.54 21.45
CA LYS A 22 -19.10 -1.19 22.69
C LYS A 22 -17.66 -1.70 22.61
N THR A 23 -17.13 -1.85 21.39
CA THR A 23 -15.75 -2.25 21.11
C THR A 23 -14.80 -1.05 20.97
N TRP A 24 -15.30 0.17 21.17
CA TRP A 24 -14.54 1.42 21.11
C TRP A 24 -14.57 2.13 22.47
N ASN A 25 -13.54 2.93 22.74
CA ASN A 25 -13.47 3.81 23.90
C ASN A 25 -12.70 5.09 23.57
N GLY A 26 -12.72 6.07 24.48
CA GLY A 26 -12.16 7.39 24.22
C GLY A 26 -13.02 8.20 23.24
N GLU A 27 -12.41 9.20 22.58
CA GLU A 27 -13.08 10.13 21.66
C GLU A 27 -12.73 9.82 20.19
N TRP A 28 -12.87 8.56 19.77
CA TRP A 28 -12.46 8.12 18.42
C TRP A 28 -13.11 8.92 17.28
N TRP A 29 -14.35 9.38 17.48
CA TRP A 29 -15.09 10.17 16.48
C TRP A 29 -14.41 11.50 16.14
N ARG A 30 -13.57 12.05 17.02
CA ARG A 30 -12.77 13.26 16.73
C ARG A 30 -11.68 13.02 15.69
N TRP A 31 -11.23 11.78 15.58
CA TRP A 31 -10.28 11.33 14.56
C TRP A 31 -10.97 10.82 13.29
N GLY A 32 -12.29 10.65 13.32
CA GLY A 32 -13.07 9.99 12.28
C GLY A 32 -13.07 8.46 12.40
N GLY A 33 -12.13 7.85 13.12
CA GLY A 33 -12.08 6.42 13.45
C GLY A 33 -11.59 5.51 12.31
N GLY A 34 -11.70 5.91 11.05
CA GLY A 34 -11.16 5.19 9.88
C GLY A 34 -12.19 4.27 9.21
N GLY A 35 -11.79 3.03 8.92
CA GLY A 35 -12.67 1.98 8.38
C GLY A 35 -13.14 2.23 6.95
N THR A 36 -12.31 2.87 6.13
CA THR A 36 -12.67 3.20 4.74
C THR A 36 -12.79 1.94 3.87
N VAL A 37 -13.77 1.91 2.97
CA VAL A 37 -14.02 0.81 2.01
C VAL A 37 -13.55 1.27 0.63
N TRP A 38 -12.24 1.21 0.40
CA TRP A 38 -11.61 1.89 -0.75
C TRP A 38 -11.24 0.98 -1.93
N ASP A 39 -11.47 -0.33 -1.84
CA ASP A 39 -11.12 -1.29 -2.88
C ASP A 39 -12.15 -2.43 -3.03
N ALA A 40 -11.98 -3.57 -2.37
CA ALA A 40 -12.81 -4.75 -2.63
C ALA A 40 -14.29 -4.58 -2.22
N ILE A 41 -15.17 -4.75 -3.22
CA ILE A 41 -16.62 -4.87 -3.08
C ILE A 41 -17.09 -5.98 -4.02
N VAL A 42 -17.63 -7.08 -3.49
CA VAL A 42 -17.99 -8.28 -4.26
C VAL A 42 -19.39 -8.75 -3.91
N TYR A 43 -20.13 -9.29 -4.87
CA TYR A 43 -21.52 -9.68 -4.69
C TYR A 43 -21.74 -11.17 -5.02
N ASP A 44 -22.44 -11.89 -4.14
CA ASP A 44 -23.00 -13.20 -4.45
C ASP A 44 -24.52 -13.07 -4.72
N PRO A 45 -24.97 -13.21 -5.98
CA PRO A 45 -26.38 -13.12 -6.33
C PRO A 45 -27.24 -14.27 -5.78
N ALA A 46 -26.66 -15.45 -5.53
CA ALA A 46 -27.40 -16.59 -5.01
C ALA A 46 -27.76 -16.42 -3.52
N LEU A 47 -26.95 -15.67 -2.77
CA LEU A 47 -27.16 -15.40 -1.34
C LEU A 47 -27.76 -14.00 -1.08
N ASP A 48 -27.79 -13.16 -2.11
CA ASP A 48 -28.06 -11.73 -2.02
C ASP A 48 -27.18 -11.04 -0.97
N LEU A 49 -25.88 -11.34 -1.00
CA LEU A 49 -24.88 -10.79 -0.08
C LEU A 49 -23.83 -9.98 -0.82
N LEU A 50 -23.69 -8.72 -0.40
CA LEU A 50 -22.61 -7.82 -0.76
C LEU A 50 -21.52 -7.90 0.31
N TYR A 51 -20.32 -8.33 -0.08
CA TYR A 51 -19.15 -8.37 0.78
C TYR A 51 -18.30 -7.13 0.55
N ILE A 52 -17.97 -6.43 1.63
CA ILE A 52 -17.06 -5.28 1.61
C ILE A 52 -15.83 -5.58 2.45
N GLY A 53 -14.67 -5.15 1.97
CA GLY A 53 -13.46 -5.10 2.77
C GLY A 53 -13.32 -3.76 3.50
N VAL A 54 -13.02 -3.78 4.80
CA VAL A 54 -12.94 -2.57 5.64
C VAL A 54 -11.50 -2.24 5.98
N GLY A 55 -11.15 -0.96 5.86
CA GLY A 55 -9.80 -0.45 6.05
C GLY A 55 -9.32 -0.37 7.50
N ASN A 56 -8.14 0.23 7.64
CA ASN A 56 -7.47 0.54 8.90
C ASN A 56 -8.20 1.64 9.70
N GLY A 57 -7.81 1.81 10.96
CA GLY A 57 -8.28 2.86 11.84
C GLY A 57 -7.62 4.21 11.58
N SER A 58 -8.27 5.27 12.03
CA SER A 58 -7.73 6.63 12.03
C SER A 58 -7.83 7.22 13.45
N PRO A 59 -6.71 7.59 14.09
CA PRO A 59 -5.33 7.39 13.63
C PRO A 59 -4.98 5.89 13.62
N TRP A 60 -3.83 5.51 13.04
CA TRP A 60 -3.36 4.12 13.10
C TRP A 60 -3.12 3.70 14.55
N ASN A 61 -2.46 4.53 15.35
CA ASN A 61 -2.13 4.20 16.73
C ASN A 61 -3.37 3.99 17.62
N GLN A 62 -3.64 2.73 17.98
CA GLN A 62 -4.80 2.39 18.80
C GLN A 62 -4.77 3.06 20.17
N SER A 63 -3.60 3.29 20.78
CA SER A 63 -3.55 3.92 22.11
C SER A 63 -4.08 5.35 22.14
N LEU A 64 -4.13 6.02 20.98
CA LEU A 64 -4.76 7.33 20.80
C LEU A 64 -6.21 7.22 20.33
N ARG A 65 -6.48 6.28 19.41
CA ARG A 65 -7.81 6.07 18.83
C ARG A 65 -8.81 5.48 19.83
N SER A 66 -8.34 4.54 20.66
CA SER A 66 -9.11 3.75 21.62
C SER A 66 -8.23 3.38 22.82
N PRO A 67 -7.96 4.32 23.75
CA PRO A 67 -6.90 4.20 24.77
C PRO A 67 -6.95 2.97 25.69
N ALA A 68 -8.14 2.45 25.99
CA ALA A 68 -8.33 1.24 26.79
C ALA A 68 -8.38 -0.05 25.94
N GLY A 69 -7.97 0.02 24.67
CA GLY A 69 -7.97 -1.11 23.74
C GLY A 69 -9.32 -1.32 23.06
N GLY A 70 -9.73 -2.58 22.90
CA GLY A 70 -10.97 -2.99 22.24
C GLY A 70 -10.78 -3.39 20.77
N ASP A 71 -11.75 -4.15 20.24
CA ASP A 71 -11.67 -4.67 18.87
C ASP A 71 -11.81 -3.57 17.80
N ASN A 72 -12.44 -2.45 18.14
CA ASN A 72 -12.72 -1.34 17.23
C ASN A 72 -13.45 -1.77 15.95
N LEU A 73 -14.60 -2.43 16.09
CA LEU A 73 -15.40 -2.88 14.95
C LEU A 73 -15.95 -1.71 14.11
N PHE A 74 -15.93 -1.78 12.78
CA PHE A 74 -15.57 -2.93 11.92
C PHE A 74 -14.21 -2.77 11.23
N LEU A 75 -13.23 -2.11 11.88
CA LEU A 75 -11.89 -1.96 11.30
C LEU A 75 -11.30 -3.31 10.89
N ALA A 76 -10.52 -3.33 9.80
CA ALA A 76 -9.82 -4.52 9.31
C ALA A 76 -10.72 -5.77 9.25
N SER A 77 -11.92 -5.61 8.68
CA SER A 77 -12.94 -6.67 8.64
C SER A 77 -13.43 -6.93 7.22
N ILE A 78 -13.89 -8.17 7.00
CA ILE A 78 -14.82 -8.50 5.92
C ILE A 78 -16.22 -8.38 6.48
N VAL A 79 -17.09 -7.62 5.82
CA VAL A 79 -18.49 -7.43 6.26
C VAL A 79 -19.43 -7.85 5.14
N ALA A 80 -20.40 -8.71 5.45
CA ALA A 80 -21.48 -9.07 4.55
C ALA A 80 -22.73 -8.25 4.85
N LEU A 81 -23.30 -7.71 3.78
CA LEU A 81 -24.47 -6.83 3.80
C LEU A 81 -25.53 -7.34 2.83
N LYS A 82 -26.81 -7.02 3.08
CA LYS A 82 -27.85 -7.14 2.06
C LYS A 82 -27.63 -6.08 0.98
N SER A 83 -27.58 -6.52 -0.28
CA SER A 83 -27.19 -5.66 -1.41
C SER A 83 -28.08 -4.43 -1.59
N LYS A 84 -29.39 -4.58 -1.40
CA LYS A 84 -30.39 -3.52 -1.63
C LYS A 84 -30.55 -2.55 -0.46
N THR A 85 -30.36 -3.01 0.77
CA THR A 85 -30.66 -2.24 1.98
C THR A 85 -29.41 -1.77 2.72
N GLY A 86 -28.27 -2.44 2.50
CA GLY A 86 -27.07 -2.26 3.31
C GLY A 86 -27.24 -2.77 4.75
N GLU A 87 -28.23 -3.61 5.02
CA GLU A 87 -28.43 -4.26 6.31
C GLU A 87 -27.27 -5.22 6.59
N TYR A 88 -26.75 -5.17 7.81
CA TYR A 88 -25.68 -6.06 8.27
C TYR A 88 -26.14 -7.51 8.37
N VAL A 89 -25.31 -8.45 7.93
CA VAL A 89 -25.56 -9.89 8.05
C VAL A 89 -24.53 -10.56 8.95
N TRP A 90 -23.26 -10.49 8.59
CA TRP A 90 -22.15 -11.04 9.37
C TRP A 90 -20.88 -10.23 9.13
N HIS A 91 -19.87 -10.38 9.99
CA HIS A 91 -18.51 -9.92 9.73
C HIS A 91 -17.48 -10.92 10.24
N TYR A 92 -16.27 -10.84 9.69
CA TYR A 92 -15.07 -11.47 10.24
C TYR A 92 -13.96 -10.43 10.31
N GLN A 93 -13.41 -10.20 11.50
CA GLN A 93 -12.37 -9.21 11.72
C GLN A 93 -10.98 -9.87 11.62
N THR A 94 -10.23 -9.52 10.57
CA THR A 94 -8.91 -10.12 10.31
C THR A 94 -7.84 -9.60 11.27
N THR A 95 -7.98 -8.37 11.76
CA THR A 95 -7.04 -7.74 12.71
C THR A 95 -7.79 -6.94 13.78
N PRO A 96 -8.22 -7.58 14.88
CA PRO A 96 -8.84 -6.88 16.01
C PRO A 96 -7.91 -5.85 16.64
N GLY A 97 -8.43 -4.64 16.88
CA GLY A 97 -7.66 -3.54 17.46
C GLY A 97 -6.43 -3.16 16.61
N GLU A 98 -6.57 -3.17 15.28
CA GLU A 98 -5.46 -2.91 14.35
C GLU A 98 -4.72 -1.60 14.70
N THR A 99 -3.41 -1.60 14.57
CA THR A 99 -2.60 -0.40 14.84
C THR A 99 -1.43 -0.20 13.88
N TRP A 100 -1.45 -0.89 12.74
CA TRP A 100 -0.30 -1.03 11.84
C TRP A 100 -0.58 -0.55 10.42
N ASP A 101 -1.78 -0.03 10.14
CA ASP A 101 -2.31 0.20 8.80
C ASP A 101 -2.70 -1.11 8.09
N PHE A 102 -3.18 -2.10 8.85
CA PHE A 102 -3.66 -3.37 8.31
C PHE A 102 -5.11 -3.26 7.85
N THR A 103 -5.29 -2.97 6.57
CA THR A 103 -6.60 -3.01 5.91
C THR A 103 -7.03 -4.45 5.64
N ALA A 104 -8.34 -4.67 5.52
CA ALA A 104 -8.94 -5.87 4.93
C ALA A 104 -9.71 -5.52 3.64
N THR A 105 -9.24 -4.49 2.92
CA THR A 105 -9.83 -3.98 1.67
C THR A 105 -9.32 -4.72 0.43
N GLN A 106 -8.33 -5.59 0.59
CA GLN A 106 -7.70 -6.36 -0.48
C GLN A 106 -8.72 -7.25 -1.20
N HIS A 107 -8.40 -7.62 -2.45
CA HIS A 107 -9.26 -8.40 -3.33
C HIS A 107 -9.94 -9.58 -2.61
N ILE A 108 -11.26 -9.63 -2.67
CA ILE A 108 -12.08 -10.72 -2.15
C ILE A 108 -12.44 -11.65 -3.31
N MET A 109 -12.19 -12.95 -3.19
CA MET A 109 -12.60 -13.94 -4.20
C MET A 109 -13.64 -14.90 -3.63
N LEU A 110 -14.67 -15.18 -4.42
CA LEU A 110 -15.69 -16.18 -4.09
C LEU A 110 -15.43 -17.43 -4.92
N ALA A 111 -15.41 -18.59 -4.28
CA ALA A 111 -15.23 -19.88 -4.94
C ALA A 111 -16.05 -20.96 -4.23
N ASP A 112 -16.33 -22.05 -4.93
CA ASP A 112 -16.85 -23.26 -4.30
C ASP A 112 -15.68 -24.26 -4.26
N LEU A 113 -15.26 -24.67 -3.06
CA LEU A 113 -14.10 -25.57 -2.84
C LEU A 113 -14.55 -26.85 -2.14
N GLU A 114 -13.95 -27.99 -2.50
CA GLU A 114 -14.13 -29.24 -1.76
C GLU A 114 -13.20 -29.25 -0.55
N ILE A 115 -13.77 -29.14 0.65
CA ILE A 115 -13.02 -29.09 1.93
C ILE A 115 -13.60 -30.17 2.83
N ASP A 116 -12.73 -31.05 3.35
CA ASP A 116 -13.10 -32.19 4.19
C ASP A 116 -14.19 -33.10 3.56
N GLY A 117 -14.12 -33.27 2.23
CA GLY A 117 -15.06 -34.12 1.47
C GLY A 117 -16.44 -33.49 1.23
N ALA A 118 -16.61 -32.19 1.52
CA ALA A 118 -17.84 -31.46 1.26
C ALA A 118 -17.58 -30.20 0.43
N MET A 119 -18.48 -29.90 -0.51
CA MET A 119 -18.45 -28.63 -1.24
C MET A 119 -18.85 -27.48 -0.31
N ARG A 120 -17.93 -26.52 -0.13
CA ARG A 120 -18.11 -25.32 0.68
C ARG A 120 -18.14 -24.08 -0.19
N LYS A 121 -19.08 -23.19 0.11
CA LYS A 121 -19.19 -21.87 -0.51
C LYS A 121 -18.27 -20.91 0.21
N VAL A 122 -17.08 -20.67 -0.32
CA VAL A 122 -16.04 -19.92 0.37
C VAL A 122 -15.86 -18.49 -0.13
N LEU A 123 -15.34 -17.66 0.76
CA LEU A 123 -14.72 -16.37 0.51
C LEU A 123 -13.24 -16.47 0.87
N MET A 124 -12.36 -16.01 -0.02
CA MET A 124 -10.92 -16.02 0.16
C MET A 124 -10.36 -14.60 0.16
N GLN A 125 -9.43 -14.30 1.07
CA GLN A 125 -8.73 -13.00 1.10
C GLN A 125 -7.30 -13.14 1.64
N ALA A 126 -6.36 -12.42 1.01
CA ALA A 126 -5.00 -12.21 1.49
C ALA A 126 -4.81 -10.74 1.92
N PRO A 127 -5.32 -10.27 3.06
CA PRO A 127 -5.18 -8.87 3.48
C PRO A 127 -3.74 -8.48 3.81
N LYS A 128 -3.53 -7.19 4.11
CA LYS A 128 -2.21 -6.64 4.46
C LYS A 128 -1.51 -7.37 5.61
N ASN A 129 -2.26 -7.96 6.53
CA ASN A 129 -1.73 -8.54 7.76
C ASN A 129 -0.88 -9.82 7.56
N GLY A 130 -0.89 -10.41 6.35
CA GLY A 130 -0.02 -11.53 5.99
C GLY A 130 -0.61 -12.93 6.17
N PHE A 131 -1.87 -13.07 6.61
CA PHE A 131 -2.60 -14.34 6.64
C PHE A 131 -3.51 -14.50 5.42
N PHE A 132 -3.66 -15.73 4.93
CA PHE A 132 -4.60 -16.08 3.87
C PHE A 132 -5.85 -16.71 4.48
N TYR A 133 -6.97 -16.00 4.44
CA TYR A 133 -8.22 -16.43 5.06
C TYR A 133 -9.10 -17.18 4.05
N VAL A 134 -9.66 -18.30 4.48
CA VAL A 134 -10.78 -18.97 3.84
C VAL A 134 -11.95 -18.97 4.83
N LEU A 135 -13.06 -18.33 4.44
CA LEU A 135 -14.27 -18.21 5.24
C LEU A 135 -15.43 -18.88 4.53
N ASP A 136 -16.41 -19.40 5.28
CA ASP A 136 -17.72 -19.70 4.73
C ASP A 136 -18.43 -18.39 4.39
N ARG A 137 -18.73 -18.15 3.11
CA ARG A 137 -19.28 -16.86 2.68
C ARG A 137 -20.76 -16.67 3.08
N GLN A 138 -21.44 -17.73 3.51
CA GLN A 138 -22.82 -17.64 3.96
C GLN A 138 -22.90 -17.14 5.40
N THR A 139 -21.95 -17.58 6.25
CA THR A 139 -22.02 -17.38 7.71
C THR A 139 -20.92 -16.48 8.26
N GLY A 140 -19.82 -16.28 7.53
CA GLY A 140 -18.62 -15.61 8.01
C GLY A 140 -17.72 -16.48 8.90
N GLU A 141 -18.04 -17.77 9.03
CA GLU A 141 -17.26 -18.72 9.82
C GLU A 141 -15.86 -18.90 9.23
N LEU A 142 -14.84 -18.86 10.09
CA LEU A 142 -13.47 -19.15 9.70
C LEU A 142 -13.32 -20.65 9.40
N ILE A 143 -12.85 -20.97 8.19
CA ILE A 143 -12.47 -22.33 7.81
C ILE A 143 -10.97 -22.53 8.05
N SER A 144 -10.12 -21.63 7.55
CA SER A 144 -8.67 -21.69 7.76
C SER A 144 -8.00 -20.33 7.58
N ALA A 145 -6.84 -20.15 8.25
CA ALA A 145 -5.99 -18.97 8.10
C ALA A 145 -4.52 -19.27 8.41
N GLU A 146 -3.67 -19.27 7.39
CA GLU A 146 -2.22 -19.48 7.54
C GLU A 146 -1.41 -18.31 6.96
N PRO A 147 -0.19 -18.05 7.46
CA PRO A 147 0.66 -17.00 6.91
C PRO A 147 1.09 -17.33 5.48
N PHE A 148 0.85 -16.41 4.54
CA PHE A 148 1.34 -16.52 3.16
C PHE A 148 2.64 -15.73 2.93
N THR A 149 3.09 -14.97 3.93
CA THR A 149 4.32 -14.18 3.92
C THR A 149 4.96 -14.15 5.31
N SER A 150 6.16 -13.56 5.40
CA SER A 150 6.83 -13.31 6.68
C SER A 150 6.06 -12.28 7.50
N LEU A 151 5.77 -12.62 8.76
CA LEU A 151 5.11 -11.73 9.70
C LEU A 151 5.66 -11.89 11.11
N ASN A 152 5.64 -10.82 11.91
CA ASN A 152 6.13 -10.82 13.30
C ASN A 152 5.12 -10.27 14.32
N TRP A 153 3.95 -9.81 13.88
CA TRP A 153 2.92 -9.25 14.77
C TRP A 153 2.04 -10.33 15.42
N ALA A 154 1.91 -11.51 14.81
CA ALA A 154 1.14 -12.64 15.35
C ALA A 154 1.88 -13.96 15.12
N THR A 155 1.55 -14.98 15.89
CA THR A 155 2.12 -16.34 15.72
C THR A 155 1.27 -17.21 14.82
N HIS A 156 -0.06 -17.12 14.96
CA HIS A 156 -1.07 -17.87 14.21
C HIS A 156 -2.45 -17.21 14.43
N VAL A 157 -3.46 -17.70 13.72
CA VAL A 157 -4.88 -17.46 14.06
C VAL A 157 -5.36 -18.67 14.86
N ASP A 158 -5.84 -18.45 16.09
CA ASP A 158 -6.36 -19.52 16.92
C ASP A 158 -7.65 -20.09 16.31
N PRO A 159 -7.69 -21.37 15.90
CA PRO A 159 -8.84 -21.95 15.23
C PRO A 159 -10.09 -22.04 16.10
N LYS A 160 -9.97 -21.95 17.43
CA LYS A 160 -11.13 -21.98 18.34
C LYS A 160 -11.83 -20.65 18.42
N THR A 161 -11.06 -19.57 18.43
CA THR A 161 -11.59 -18.21 18.59
C THR A 161 -11.72 -17.47 17.26
N GLY A 162 -11.00 -17.93 16.23
CA GLY A 162 -10.84 -17.23 14.96
C GLY A 162 -10.01 -15.96 15.08
N ARG A 163 -9.20 -15.82 16.14
CA ARG A 163 -8.49 -14.57 16.45
C ARG A 163 -6.97 -14.74 16.30
N PRO A 164 -6.28 -13.74 15.74
CA PRO A 164 -4.82 -13.71 15.74
C PRO A 164 -4.26 -13.73 17.17
N VAL A 165 -3.22 -14.52 17.40
CA VAL A 165 -2.46 -14.54 18.66
C VAL A 165 -1.23 -13.66 18.50
N GLU A 166 -1.31 -12.43 19.02
CA GLU A 166 -0.24 -11.43 18.93
C GLU A 166 1.06 -11.91 19.58
N THR A 167 2.20 -11.54 18.98
CA THR A 167 3.51 -11.74 19.59
C THR A 167 3.77 -10.69 20.67
N PRO A 168 4.74 -10.90 21.58
CA PRO A 168 5.20 -9.84 22.49
C PRO A 168 5.72 -8.57 21.79
N ASP A 169 6.09 -8.71 20.51
CA ASP A 169 6.67 -7.64 19.70
C ASP A 169 5.63 -6.86 18.88
N ALA A 170 4.40 -7.38 18.80
CA ALA A 170 3.33 -6.84 17.97
C ALA A 170 3.10 -5.34 18.19
N ARG A 171 3.19 -4.88 19.44
CA ARG A 171 2.86 -3.51 19.85
C ARG A 171 4.07 -2.73 20.38
N VAL A 172 5.28 -3.09 19.94
CA VAL A 172 6.52 -2.37 20.26
C VAL A 172 6.74 -1.25 19.24
N PHE A 173 6.52 -0.01 19.65
CA PHE A 173 6.60 1.18 18.81
C PHE A 173 7.70 2.15 19.26
N ASP A 174 8.94 1.65 19.34
CA ASP A 174 10.13 2.37 19.80
C ASP A 174 10.89 3.11 18.67
N GLY A 175 10.46 2.95 17.42
CA GLY A 175 11.14 3.46 16.23
C GLY A 175 12.36 2.65 15.79
N VAL A 176 12.65 1.52 16.44
CA VAL A 176 13.82 0.68 16.19
C VAL A 176 13.41 -0.70 15.68
N LYS A 177 12.43 -1.36 16.32
CA LYS A 177 12.01 -2.71 15.92
C LYS A 177 11.17 -2.64 14.63
N PRO A 178 11.54 -3.36 13.55
CA PRO A 178 10.74 -3.41 12.34
C PRO A 178 9.48 -4.26 12.54
N VAL A 179 8.38 -3.83 11.94
CA VAL A 179 7.12 -4.56 11.87
C VAL A 179 7.00 -5.25 10.51
N LEU A 180 6.52 -6.49 10.52
CA LEU A 180 6.30 -7.33 9.34
C LEU A 180 4.91 -7.99 9.40
N PRO A 181 4.08 -7.87 8.36
CA PRO A 181 4.16 -6.82 7.33
C PRO A 181 4.00 -5.43 8.00
N ALA A 182 4.40 -4.35 7.34
CA ALA A 182 4.06 -3.00 7.80
C ALA A 182 2.96 -2.39 6.92
N MET A 183 2.90 -1.05 6.81
CA MET A 183 1.91 -0.31 6.01
C MET A 183 1.79 -0.76 4.54
N GLY A 184 2.87 -1.30 3.97
CA GLY A 184 2.84 -1.87 2.62
C GLY A 184 2.00 -3.14 2.50
N GLY A 185 1.86 -3.89 3.59
CA GLY A 185 1.16 -5.16 3.68
C GLY A 185 1.94 -6.34 3.08
N GLY A 186 1.51 -7.56 3.43
CA GLY A 186 1.94 -8.79 2.77
C GLY A 186 1.39 -8.91 1.34
N HIS A 187 0.21 -8.34 1.14
CA HIS A 187 -0.47 -8.11 -0.13
C HIS A 187 -1.29 -6.82 0.01
N ASN A 188 -1.47 -6.07 -1.07
CA ASN A 188 -2.16 -4.77 -1.08
C ASN A 188 -3.20 -4.78 -2.22
N TRP A 189 -3.54 -3.62 -2.77
CA TRP A 189 -4.58 -3.51 -3.81
C TRP A 189 -4.36 -4.29 -5.13
N PRO A 190 -3.12 -4.62 -5.60
CA PRO A 190 -2.97 -5.29 -6.89
C PRO A 190 -3.75 -6.62 -6.90
N PRO A 191 -4.72 -6.85 -7.80
CA PRO A 191 -5.60 -8.00 -7.68
C PRO A 191 -4.86 -9.36 -7.73
N MET A 192 -5.22 -10.28 -6.84
CA MET A 192 -4.94 -11.71 -7.02
C MET A 192 -5.93 -12.37 -7.99
N SER A 193 -5.64 -13.59 -8.45
CA SER A 193 -6.53 -14.38 -9.32
C SER A 193 -6.58 -15.83 -8.86
N TYR A 194 -7.71 -16.50 -9.13
CA TYR A 194 -7.91 -17.92 -8.82
C TYR A 194 -8.09 -18.71 -10.12
N ASN A 195 -7.51 -19.91 -10.21
CA ASN A 195 -7.73 -20.81 -11.34
C ASN A 195 -8.40 -22.11 -10.85
N PRO A 196 -9.65 -22.39 -11.25
CA PRO A 196 -10.36 -23.60 -10.81
C PRO A 196 -9.75 -24.89 -11.36
N ASN A 197 -8.98 -24.85 -12.46
CA ASN A 197 -8.35 -26.04 -13.03
C ASN A 197 -7.16 -26.51 -12.18
N THR A 198 -6.38 -25.57 -11.64
CA THR A 198 -5.23 -25.88 -10.77
C THR A 198 -5.61 -25.88 -9.30
N GLY A 199 -6.73 -25.23 -8.95
CA GLY A 199 -7.14 -24.99 -7.56
C GLY A 199 -6.30 -23.93 -6.86
N LEU A 200 -5.49 -23.14 -7.57
CA LEU A 200 -4.51 -22.22 -6.98
C LEU A 200 -4.93 -20.76 -7.05
N VAL A 201 -4.45 -20.00 -6.07
CA VAL A 201 -4.58 -18.55 -5.98
C VAL A 201 -3.21 -17.90 -6.23
N TYR A 202 -3.15 -16.94 -7.15
CA TYR A 202 -1.92 -16.27 -7.55
C TYR A 202 -1.82 -14.88 -6.92
N ILE A 203 -0.97 -14.76 -5.90
CA ILE A 203 -0.88 -13.60 -5.00
C ILE A 203 0.40 -12.81 -5.30
N PRO A 204 0.28 -11.53 -5.70
CA PRO A 204 1.38 -10.57 -5.65
C PRO A 204 1.74 -10.26 -4.20
N THR A 205 2.84 -10.82 -3.71
CA THR A 205 3.31 -10.58 -2.34
C THR A 205 4.25 -9.39 -2.29
N MET A 206 4.31 -8.78 -1.11
CA MET A 206 5.24 -7.70 -0.79
C MET A 206 5.81 -7.90 0.60
N GLN A 207 7.09 -7.56 0.73
CA GLN A 207 7.82 -7.47 1.97
C GLN A 207 8.35 -6.05 2.08
N PHE A 208 7.67 -5.26 2.89
CA PHE A 208 7.98 -3.85 3.14
C PHE A 208 8.05 -3.62 4.66
N PRO A 209 9.21 -3.89 5.30
CA PRO A 209 9.39 -3.63 6.72
C PRO A 209 9.39 -2.12 6.98
N ALA A 210 8.76 -1.69 8.08
CA ALA A 210 8.84 -0.32 8.56
C ALA A 210 8.88 -0.30 10.09
N THR A 211 9.40 0.78 10.68
CA THR A 211 9.35 1.01 12.12
C THR A 211 8.24 2.02 12.44
N TYR A 212 7.62 1.86 13.61
CA TYR A 212 6.65 2.83 14.14
C TYR A 212 7.19 3.35 15.45
N LYS A 213 7.04 4.66 15.69
CA LYS A 213 7.55 5.32 16.88
C LYS A 213 6.42 6.08 17.56
N GLN A 214 6.26 5.89 18.87
CA GLN A 214 5.28 6.65 19.65
C GLN A 214 5.44 8.17 19.43
N PRO A 215 4.33 8.94 19.46
CA PRO A 215 4.36 10.39 19.33
C PRO A 215 5.41 11.06 20.22
N THR A 216 6.23 11.93 19.62
CA THR A 216 7.18 12.78 20.37
C THR A 216 6.79 14.25 20.35
N ALA A 217 5.86 14.64 19.48
CA ALA A 217 5.31 15.99 19.40
C ALA A 217 3.79 15.97 19.59
N SER A 218 3.24 17.05 20.16
CA SER A 218 1.80 17.15 20.46
C SER A 218 0.88 17.04 19.24
N VAL A 219 1.41 17.41 18.07
CA VAL A 219 0.74 17.33 16.76
C VAL A 219 0.50 15.89 16.32
N ASP A 220 1.35 14.94 16.72
CA ASP A 220 1.17 13.52 16.39
C ASP A 220 0.17 12.83 17.33
N SER A 221 -0.28 13.51 18.39
CA SER A 221 -1.21 12.98 19.40
C SER A 221 -2.60 13.62 19.38
N LYS A 222 -2.89 14.51 18.42
CA LYS A 222 -4.17 15.21 18.30
C LYS A 222 -4.67 15.18 16.85
N PRO A 223 -6.00 15.14 16.62
CA PRO A 223 -6.54 15.31 15.28
C PRO A 223 -6.15 16.67 14.72
N GLY A 224 -5.75 16.70 13.45
CA GLY A 224 -5.41 17.92 12.73
C GLY A 224 -5.58 17.80 11.22
N SER A 225 -5.16 18.84 10.51
CA SER A 225 -5.23 18.93 9.04
C SER A 225 -3.90 19.44 8.46
N GLY A 226 -3.73 19.30 7.15
CA GLY A 226 -2.49 19.70 6.46
C GLY A 226 -1.33 18.71 6.58
N TYR A 227 -1.57 17.56 7.21
CA TYR A 227 -0.62 16.45 7.35
C TYR A 227 -1.37 15.13 7.65
N TRP A 228 -0.65 14.02 7.58
CA TRP A 228 -1.18 12.68 7.87
C TRP A 228 -1.36 12.43 9.37
N ASN A 229 -2.57 12.05 9.79
CA ASN A 229 -2.90 11.77 11.19
C ASN A 229 -2.65 10.30 11.56
N LEU A 230 -1.39 9.88 11.58
CA LEU A 230 -1.04 8.47 11.82
C LEU A 230 -1.09 8.06 13.31
N GLY A 231 -0.96 9.04 14.22
CA GLY A 231 -0.80 8.74 15.64
C GLY A 231 0.60 8.23 16.03
N PHE A 232 1.58 8.37 15.13
CA PHE A 232 2.98 7.98 15.32
C PHE A 232 3.90 9.12 14.88
N ASP A 233 5.10 9.20 15.45
CA ASP A 233 6.15 10.12 15.03
C ASP A 233 6.77 9.65 13.71
N ASN A 234 6.42 10.32 12.61
CA ASN A 234 6.99 10.11 11.29
C ASN A 234 8.00 11.20 10.89
N SER A 235 8.27 12.19 11.76
CA SER A 235 9.09 13.35 11.44
C SER A 235 10.57 13.01 11.21
N ALA A 236 11.00 11.85 11.72
CA ALA A 236 12.34 11.30 11.56
C ALA A 236 12.38 10.04 10.66
N ALA A 237 11.29 9.68 9.99
CA ALA A 237 11.20 8.51 9.09
C ALA A 237 11.95 8.73 7.76
N ALA A 238 13.05 9.47 7.77
CA ALA A 238 13.90 9.67 6.62
C ALA A 238 14.80 8.45 6.40
N PRO A 239 14.97 7.99 5.14
CA PRO A 239 15.95 6.97 4.82
C PRO A 239 17.33 7.38 5.31
N PRO A 240 18.17 6.41 5.76
CA PRO A 240 19.50 6.74 6.21
C PRO A 240 20.29 7.43 5.08
N LYS A 241 21.12 8.42 5.44
CA LYS A 241 21.95 9.19 4.50
C LYS A 241 23.18 8.39 4.07
N LEU A 242 22.98 7.18 3.56
CA LEU A 242 24.02 6.31 3.03
C LEU A 242 24.37 6.69 1.58
N PRO A 243 25.60 6.42 1.11
CA PRO A 243 25.92 6.39 -0.31
C PRO A 243 24.95 5.49 -1.08
N GLU A 244 24.63 5.84 -2.33
CA GLU A 244 23.56 5.16 -3.09
C GLU A 244 23.77 3.65 -3.21
N ARG A 245 25.01 3.19 -3.46
CA ARG A 245 25.33 1.76 -3.57
C ARG A 245 25.13 0.99 -2.27
N GLU A 246 25.47 1.60 -1.12
CA GLU A 246 25.28 0.97 0.19
C GLU A 246 23.79 0.89 0.53
N LEU A 247 23.04 1.95 0.21
CA LEU A 247 21.59 1.94 0.35
C LEU A 247 20.95 0.85 -0.53
N ASP A 248 21.36 0.73 -1.80
CA ASP A 248 20.87 -0.33 -2.71
C ASP A 248 21.07 -1.73 -2.10
N ALA A 249 22.24 -2.00 -1.53
CA ALA A 249 22.55 -3.30 -0.92
C ALA A 249 21.65 -3.60 0.29
N VAL A 250 21.42 -2.62 1.17
CA VAL A 250 20.51 -2.76 2.32
C VAL A 250 19.08 -3.00 1.86
N LEU A 251 18.64 -2.25 0.84
CA LEU A 251 17.27 -2.33 0.34
C LEU A 251 16.98 -3.65 -0.38
N ALA A 252 17.94 -4.17 -1.15
CA ALA A 252 17.80 -5.47 -1.82
C ALA A 252 17.66 -6.64 -0.82
N GLN A 253 18.14 -6.50 0.41
CA GLN A 253 18.01 -7.53 1.46
C GLN A 253 16.74 -7.39 2.30
N THR A 254 16.13 -6.21 2.33
CA THR A 254 15.02 -5.88 3.24
C THR A 254 13.68 -5.72 2.54
N TYR A 255 13.69 -5.37 1.25
CA TYR A 255 12.50 -5.16 0.44
C TYR A 255 12.45 -6.13 -0.72
N SER A 256 11.33 -6.84 -0.84
CA SER A 256 11.12 -7.79 -1.92
C SER A 256 9.64 -8.00 -2.20
N GLY A 257 9.34 -8.62 -3.32
CA GLY A 257 8.03 -9.20 -3.61
C GLY A 257 8.18 -10.41 -4.51
N SER A 258 7.18 -11.26 -4.50
CA SER A 258 7.11 -12.47 -5.33
C SER A 258 5.70 -12.64 -5.89
N LEU A 259 5.59 -13.38 -6.99
CA LEU A 259 4.33 -14.01 -7.37
C LEU A 259 4.26 -15.36 -6.68
N LEU A 260 3.25 -15.54 -5.84
CA LEU A 260 3.02 -16.74 -5.07
C LEU A 260 1.83 -17.51 -5.64
N ALA A 261 1.98 -18.80 -5.93
CA ALA A 261 0.86 -19.71 -6.14
C ALA A 261 0.51 -20.44 -4.85
N TRP A 262 -0.63 -20.09 -4.28
CA TRP A 262 -1.13 -20.56 -3.00
C TRP A 262 -2.21 -21.62 -3.20
N ASP A 263 -2.12 -22.75 -2.50
CA ASP A 263 -3.19 -23.75 -2.39
C ASP A 263 -4.10 -23.35 -1.22
N PRO A 264 -5.33 -22.86 -1.46
CA PRO A 264 -6.22 -22.37 -0.41
C PRO A 264 -6.79 -23.49 0.47
N ILE A 265 -6.78 -24.75 -0.01
CA ILE A 265 -7.28 -25.91 0.75
C ILE A 265 -6.18 -26.40 1.69
N LYS A 266 -4.96 -26.58 1.15
CA LYS A 266 -3.80 -27.03 1.94
C LYS A 266 -3.13 -25.93 2.74
N GLN A 267 -3.47 -24.67 2.46
CA GLN A 267 -2.85 -23.48 3.06
C GLN A 267 -1.31 -23.49 2.92
N THR A 268 -0.83 -23.80 1.72
CA THR A 268 0.61 -23.90 1.43
C THR A 268 0.98 -23.32 0.08
N VAL A 269 2.24 -22.91 -0.03
CA VAL A 269 2.86 -22.50 -1.29
C VAL A 269 3.05 -23.71 -2.20
N ARG A 270 2.58 -23.61 -3.45
CA ARG A 270 2.89 -24.59 -4.51
C ARG A 270 4.16 -24.23 -5.25
N TRP A 271 4.30 -22.96 -5.61
CA TRP A 271 5.50 -22.38 -6.18
C TRP A 271 5.52 -20.87 -5.92
N SER A 272 6.70 -20.26 -6.03
CA SER A 272 6.87 -18.81 -5.93
C SER A 272 7.98 -18.36 -6.87
N THR A 273 7.84 -17.19 -7.47
CA THR A 273 8.96 -16.56 -8.17
C THR A 273 10.04 -16.14 -7.17
N PRO A 274 11.31 -16.07 -7.60
CA PRO A 274 12.39 -15.49 -6.80
C PRO A 274 12.00 -14.09 -6.31
N PRO A 275 12.33 -13.73 -5.05
CA PRO A 275 12.07 -12.39 -4.54
C PRO A 275 12.80 -11.34 -5.38
N ALA A 276 12.07 -10.31 -5.80
CA ALA A 276 12.62 -9.21 -6.58
C ALA A 276 12.17 -7.85 -6.04
N ARG A 277 12.99 -6.84 -6.33
CA ARG A 277 12.69 -5.43 -6.07
C ARG A 277 12.79 -4.70 -7.41
N PRO A 278 11.75 -3.97 -7.82
CA PRO A 278 10.44 -3.78 -7.19
C PRO A 278 9.47 -4.98 -7.35
N SER A 279 8.37 -5.01 -6.58
CA SER A 279 7.40 -6.14 -6.52
C SER A 279 6.54 -6.31 -7.78
N GLY A 280 5.60 -7.26 -7.80
CA GLY A 280 4.66 -7.46 -8.92
C GLY A 280 3.39 -6.60 -8.83
N GLY A 281 2.68 -6.46 -9.94
CA GLY A 281 1.31 -5.94 -10.05
C GLY A 281 0.27 -7.06 -10.00
N GLY A 282 -0.97 -6.73 -10.37
CA GLY A 282 -2.09 -7.68 -10.32
C GLY A 282 -1.95 -8.85 -11.30
N THR A 283 -2.68 -9.93 -11.04
CA THR A 283 -2.61 -11.18 -11.80
C THR A 283 -3.90 -11.48 -12.57
N LEU A 284 -3.75 -12.24 -13.65
CA LEU A 284 -4.85 -12.83 -14.43
C LEU A 284 -4.53 -14.31 -14.69
N SER A 285 -5.40 -15.21 -14.24
CA SER A 285 -5.36 -16.63 -14.60
C SER A 285 -6.27 -16.94 -15.78
N THR A 286 -5.92 -17.95 -16.59
CA THR A 286 -6.75 -18.41 -17.71
C THR A 286 -6.89 -19.93 -17.75
N ALA A 287 -7.95 -20.42 -18.40
CA ALA A 287 -8.18 -21.85 -18.60
C ALA A 287 -7.10 -22.54 -19.44
N GLY A 288 -6.29 -21.77 -20.19
CA GLY A 288 -5.16 -22.27 -20.97
C GLY A 288 -3.92 -22.65 -20.14
N GLY A 289 -4.02 -22.68 -18.81
CA GLY A 289 -2.89 -23.01 -17.94
C GLY A 289 -1.88 -21.86 -17.79
N LEU A 290 -2.32 -20.61 -17.97
CA LEU A 290 -1.45 -19.43 -17.88
C LEU A 290 -1.85 -18.50 -16.74
N VAL A 291 -0.84 -17.84 -16.17
CA VAL A 291 -0.99 -16.69 -15.27
C VAL A 291 -0.22 -15.51 -15.85
N PHE A 292 -0.90 -14.40 -16.09
CA PHE A 292 -0.27 -13.15 -16.51
C PHE A 292 -0.07 -12.23 -15.31
N GLN A 293 1.08 -11.56 -15.24
CA GLN A 293 1.35 -10.53 -14.25
C GLN A 293 2.14 -9.38 -14.88
N GLY A 294 1.64 -8.16 -14.70
CA GLY A 294 2.46 -6.96 -14.91
C GLY A 294 3.38 -6.76 -13.72
N ALA A 295 4.62 -6.33 -13.92
CA ALA A 295 5.57 -6.11 -12.84
C ALA A 295 6.14 -4.70 -12.86
N HIS A 296 6.59 -4.26 -11.69
CA HIS A 296 7.18 -2.95 -11.51
C HIS A 296 8.49 -2.79 -12.29
N ASN A 297 9.17 -3.88 -12.64
CA ASN A 297 10.35 -3.88 -13.51
C ASN A 297 10.05 -3.58 -15.00
N GLY A 298 8.81 -3.21 -15.34
CA GLY A 298 8.44 -2.82 -16.70
C GLY A 298 8.21 -3.99 -17.63
N HIS A 299 7.70 -5.12 -17.12
CA HIS A 299 7.38 -6.29 -17.94
C HIS A 299 5.95 -6.77 -17.69
N LEU A 300 5.31 -7.27 -18.74
CA LEU A 300 4.16 -8.18 -18.64
C LEU A 300 4.70 -9.59 -18.90
N THR A 301 4.49 -10.50 -17.95
CA THR A 301 5.01 -11.86 -18.01
C THR A 301 3.85 -12.86 -17.94
N ALA A 302 3.92 -13.91 -18.77
CA ALA A 302 3.04 -15.08 -18.68
C ALA A 302 3.82 -16.26 -18.10
N TYR A 303 3.26 -16.86 -17.06
CA TYR A 303 3.78 -18.00 -16.35
C TYR A 303 2.92 -19.23 -16.62
N ASP A 304 3.53 -20.41 -16.60
CA ASP A 304 2.80 -21.66 -16.43
C ASP A 304 2.08 -21.64 -15.07
N ALA A 305 0.79 -21.96 -15.08
CA ALA A 305 -0.06 -21.87 -13.91
C ALA A 305 0.25 -22.91 -12.82
N GLU A 306 0.86 -24.05 -13.19
CA GLU A 306 1.17 -25.15 -12.28
C GLU A 306 2.60 -25.11 -11.76
N THR A 307 3.55 -24.66 -12.58
CA THR A 307 4.99 -24.68 -12.24
C THR A 307 5.58 -23.31 -11.92
N GLY A 308 4.99 -22.23 -12.44
CA GLY A 308 5.55 -20.88 -12.35
C GLY A 308 6.67 -20.62 -13.36
N ASP A 309 6.87 -21.49 -14.35
CA ASP A 309 7.87 -21.28 -15.40
C ASP A 309 7.49 -20.09 -16.29
N VAL A 310 8.46 -19.26 -16.64
CA VAL A 310 8.23 -18.14 -17.57
C VAL A 310 8.09 -18.68 -18.99
N LEU A 311 6.91 -18.52 -19.57
CA LEU A 311 6.60 -18.98 -20.93
C LEU A 311 6.69 -17.84 -21.95
N TRP A 312 6.41 -16.61 -21.52
CA TRP A 312 6.48 -15.42 -22.37
C TRP A 312 6.66 -14.16 -21.53
N SER A 313 7.32 -13.15 -22.10
CA SER A 313 7.43 -11.83 -21.47
C SER A 313 7.56 -10.74 -22.54
N SER A 314 7.06 -9.54 -22.21
CA SER A 314 7.16 -8.35 -23.06
C SER A 314 7.49 -7.11 -22.23
N ASP A 315 8.42 -6.30 -22.72
CA ASP A 315 8.77 -4.99 -22.17
C ASP A 315 7.59 -4.02 -22.34
N THR A 316 7.12 -3.44 -21.24
CA THR A 316 6.03 -2.46 -21.20
C THR A 316 6.52 -1.02 -21.15
N GLN A 317 7.85 -0.80 -21.12
CA GLN A 317 8.57 0.47 -20.97
C GLN A 317 8.29 1.26 -19.69
N THR A 318 7.38 0.78 -18.86
CA THR A 318 6.99 1.40 -17.59
C THR A 318 6.46 0.35 -16.63
N GLY A 319 6.55 0.60 -15.33
CA GLY A 319 6.01 -0.31 -14.31
C GLY A 319 4.52 -0.61 -14.53
N ALA A 320 4.15 -1.87 -14.43
CA ALA A 320 2.79 -2.35 -14.65
C ALA A 320 2.20 -2.86 -13.32
N MET A 321 1.33 -2.06 -12.69
CA MET A 321 0.76 -2.40 -11.38
C MET A 321 -0.65 -2.99 -11.47
N ALA A 322 -1.42 -2.59 -12.49
CA ALA A 322 -2.79 -3.06 -12.69
C ALA A 322 -2.82 -4.56 -13.03
N ALA A 323 -3.97 -5.21 -12.78
CA ALA A 323 -4.20 -6.55 -13.28
C ALA A 323 -4.40 -6.53 -14.81
N PRO A 324 -3.80 -7.49 -15.54
CA PRO A 324 -4.19 -7.75 -16.93
C PRO A 324 -5.66 -8.19 -17.03
N ILE A 325 -6.26 -7.99 -18.20
CA ILE A 325 -7.55 -8.57 -18.58
C ILE A 325 -7.41 -9.37 -19.87
N THR A 326 -8.35 -10.28 -20.14
CA THR A 326 -8.45 -10.95 -21.44
C THR A 326 -9.90 -10.92 -21.94
N TYR A 327 -10.06 -10.84 -23.26
CA TYR A 327 -11.35 -10.81 -23.94
C TYR A 327 -11.20 -11.34 -25.36
N ALA A 328 -12.30 -11.50 -26.09
CA ALA A 328 -12.28 -11.89 -27.49
C ALA A 328 -13.09 -10.93 -28.37
N ILE A 329 -12.62 -10.72 -29.60
CA ILE A 329 -13.33 -9.99 -30.65
C ILE A 329 -13.33 -10.91 -31.88
N ASP A 330 -14.51 -11.19 -32.43
CA ASP A 330 -14.68 -12.04 -33.62
C ASP A 330 -13.96 -13.40 -33.55
N GLY A 331 -13.93 -13.99 -32.35
CA GLY A 331 -13.28 -15.29 -32.09
C GLY A 331 -11.77 -15.23 -31.86
N GLU A 332 -11.14 -14.06 -31.95
CA GLU A 332 -9.72 -13.86 -31.66
C GLU A 332 -9.53 -13.36 -30.22
N GLN A 333 -8.63 -14.00 -29.46
CA GLN A 333 -8.36 -13.64 -28.07
C GLN A 333 -7.31 -12.51 -27.96
N TYR A 334 -7.55 -11.60 -27.03
CA TYR A 334 -6.70 -10.48 -26.68
C TYR A 334 -6.36 -10.51 -25.19
N VAL A 335 -5.16 -10.07 -24.84
CA VAL A 335 -4.75 -9.75 -23.46
C VAL A 335 -4.41 -8.28 -23.40
N ALA A 336 -4.99 -7.54 -22.47
CA ALA A 336 -4.75 -6.10 -22.32
C ALA A 336 -4.29 -5.75 -20.90
N ILE A 337 -3.47 -4.73 -20.78
CA ILE A 337 -3.02 -4.19 -19.50
C ILE A 337 -2.86 -2.66 -19.58
N ALA A 338 -3.38 -1.96 -18.56
CA ALA A 338 -3.06 -0.56 -18.34
C ALA A 338 -1.72 -0.47 -17.58
N VAL A 339 -0.72 0.13 -18.22
CA VAL A 339 0.63 0.29 -17.66
C VAL A 339 0.86 1.75 -17.26
N GLY A 340 1.64 1.94 -16.19
CA GLY A 340 1.89 3.23 -15.57
C GLY A 340 2.23 3.01 -14.11
N PHE A 341 3.45 3.39 -13.73
CA PHE A 341 3.87 3.33 -12.33
C PHE A 341 3.15 4.44 -11.53
N GLY A 342 2.76 4.16 -10.31
CA GLY A 342 1.83 5.03 -9.59
C GLY A 342 1.48 4.60 -8.16
N GLY A 343 0.30 5.02 -7.72
CA GLY A 343 -0.27 4.65 -6.43
C GLY A 343 0.47 5.29 -5.24
N GLY A 344 0.06 4.92 -4.02
CA GLY A 344 0.69 5.43 -2.79
C GLY A 344 2.21 5.18 -2.74
N PHE A 345 2.67 4.04 -3.26
CA PHE A 345 4.10 3.71 -3.33
C PHE A 345 4.88 4.61 -4.29
N GLY A 346 4.36 4.85 -5.50
CA GLY A 346 5.04 5.76 -6.43
C GLY A 346 4.99 7.22 -5.97
N ALA A 347 3.97 7.62 -5.19
CA ALA A 347 3.85 8.96 -4.64
C ALA A 347 4.83 9.16 -3.48
N GLN A 348 4.83 8.24 -2.50
CA GLN A 348 5.72 8.30 -1.34
C GLN A 348 7.19 8.14 -1.73
N GLY A 349 7.48 7.35 -2.77
CA GLY A 349 8.85 7.12 -3.23
C GLY A 349 9.77 6.60 -2.10
N GLY A 350 10.85 7.33 -1.83
CA GLY A 350 11.77 7.05 -0.74
C GLY A 350 12.69 5.88 -1.04
N VAL A 351 12.89 5.04 -0.02
CA VAL A 351 13.57 3.75 -0.18
C VAL A 351 12.85 2.84 -1.16
N ILE A 352 11.54 2.94 -1.34
CA ILE A 352 10.76 2.04 -2.20
C ILE A 352 11.19 2.16 -3.66
N ALA A 353 11.33 3.40 -4.13
CA ALA A 353 11.69 3.72 -5.51
C ALA A 353 13.18 4.07 -5.68
N HIS A 354 14.01 3.90 -4.65
CA HIS A 354 15.45 4.13 -4.76
C HIS A 354 16.09 3.28 -5.88
N GLY A 355 16.94 3.88 -6.70
CA GLY A 355 17.54 3.20 -7.86
C GLY A 355 16.56 2.91 -9.01
N TRP A 356 15.30 3.31 -8.91
CA TRP A 356 14.31 3.14 -9.98
C TRP A 356 14.64 4.05 -11.16
N LYS A 357 14.86 3.45 -12.34
CA LYS A 357 15.24 4.16 -13.58
C LYS A 357 14.25 3.95 -14.72
N ILE A 358 13.07 3.43 -14.43
CA ILE A 358 12.06 3.17 -15.46
C ILE A 358 11.14 4.41 -15.54
N PRO A 359 10.96 5.03 -16.73
CA PRO A 359 10.09 6.20 -16.85
C PRO A 359 8.64 5.82 -16.59
N ASN A 360 7.83 6.78 -16.14
CA ASN A 360 6.39 6.60 -16.08
C ASN A 360 5.75 6.96 -17.42
N ILE A 361 5.30 5.97 -18.19
CA ILE A 361 4.73 6.17 -19.53
C ILE A 361 3.38 5.48 -19.62
N SER A 362 2.33 6.20 -19.24
CA SER A 362 0.99 5.62 -19.18
C SER A 362 0.47 5.19 -20.55
N ARG A 363 0.10 3.91 -20.70
CA ARG A 363 -0.49 3.34 -21.93
C ARG A 363 -1.47 2.21 -21.59
N VAL A 364 -2.31 1.88 -22.56
CA VAL A 364 -2.97 0.56 -22.61
C VAL A 364 -2.23 -0.26 -23.65
N LEU A 365 -1.69 -1.39 -23.23
CA LEU A 365 -1.02 -2.34 -24.12
C LEU A 365 -1.97 -3.50 -24.39
N VAL A 366 -2.09 -3.90 -25.65
CA VAL A 366 -2.97 -4.99 -26.07
C VAL A 366 -2.16 -5.98 -26.91
N TYR A 367 -2.25 -7.25 -26.55
CA TYR A 367 -1.51 -8.36 -27.12
C TYR A 367 -2.48 -9.36 -27.73
N LYS A 368 -2.07 -9.98 -28.84
CA LYS A 368 -2.73 -11.14 -29.45
C LYS A 368 -1.69 -12.01 -30.16
N LEU A 369 -2.06 -13.25 -30.47
CA LEU A 369 -1.19 -14.15 -31.23
C LEU A 369 -0.90 -13.58 -32.63
N GLY A 370 0.37 -13.67 -33.06
CA GLY A 370 0.80 -13.22 -34.38
C GLY A 370 0.94 -11.69 -34.57
N ALA A 371 0.64 -10.87 -33.55
CA ALA A 371 0.88 -9.43 -33.63
C ALA A 371 2.39 -9.11 -33.67
N SER A 372 2.77 -8.11 -34.46
CA SER A 372 4.17 -7.72 -34.69
C SER A 372 4.46 -6.24 -34.43
N GLU A 373 3.50 -5.51 -33.86
CA GLU A 373 3.68 -4.09 -33.54
C GLU A 373 4.70 -3.90 -32.42
N VAL A 374 5.50 -2.84 -32.54
CA VAL A 374 6.56 -2.51 -31.59
C VAL A 374 6.27 -1.18 -30.90
N LEU A 375 6.60 -1.11 -29.60
CA LEU A 375 6.50 0.15 -28.86
C LEU A 375 7.47 1.20 -29.43
N PRO A 376 7.08 2.48 -29.47
CA PRO A 376 8.00 3.55 -29.84
C PRO A 376 9.15 3.62 -28.83
N ALA A 377 10.31 4.14 -29.22
CA ALA A 377 11.47 4.24 -28.32
C ALA A 377 11.13 4.99 -27.02
N ALA A 378 11.58 4.44 -25.88
CA ALA A 378 11.43 5.09 -24.59
C ALA A 378 12.27 6.39 -24.52
N PRO A 379 11.79 7.45 -23.86
CA PRO A 379 12.54 8.67 -23.63
C PRO A 379 13.79 8.36 -22.78
N LYS A 380 14.91 9.02 -23.10
CA LYS A 380 16.13 8.93 -22.32
C LYS A 380 15.93 9.63 -20.97
N ILE A 381 16.27 8.95 -19.88
CA ILE A 381 16.30 9.55 -18.54
C ILE A 381 17.69 10.11 -18.30
N ASP A 382 17.76 11.41 -18.05
CA ASP A 382 18.99 12.04 -17.58
C ASP A 382 19.16 11.73 -16.08
N SER A 383 20.15 10.92 -15.76
CA SER A 383 20.52 10.56 -14.39
C SER A 383 21.46 11.56 -13.74
N ARG A 384 22.03 12.52 -14.49
CA ARG A 384 22.96 13.49 -13.93
C ARG A 384 22.20 14.56 -13.13
N MET A 385 22.69 14.86 -11.95
CA MET A 385 22.18 15.96 -11.16
C MET A 385 22.61 17.29 -11.79
N PRO A 386 21.69 18.25 -12.03
CA PRO A 386 22.09 19.59 -12.43
C PRO A 386 22.90 20.24 -11.30
N ALA A 387 23.73 21.21 -11.67
CA ALA A 387 24.42 22.04 -10.67
C ALA A 387 23.38 22.68 -9.73
N PRO A 388 23.62 22.70 -8.40
CA PRO A 388 22.68 23.26 -7.44
C PRO A 388 22.32 24.71 -7.75
N ALA A 389 21.04 25.04 -7.63
CA ALA A 389 20.47 26.32 -8.04
C ALA A 389 20.87 27.53 -7.16
N GLY A 390 21.61 27.32 -6.07
CA GLY A 390 22.07 28.38 -5.17
C GLY A 390 22.87 27.85 -3.97
N PRO A 391 23.46 28.73 -3.16
CA PRO A 391 24.22 28.33 -1.98
C PRO A 391 23.30 27.87 -0.84
N VAL A 392 23.82 27.00 0.02
CA VAL A 392 23.23 26.71 1.34
C VAL A 392 23.74 27.78 2.30
N THR A 393 22.82 28.56 2.88
CA THR A 393 23.16 29.69 3.76
C THR A 393 22.69 29.48 5.20
N ALA A 394 21.87 28.46 5.44
CA ALA A 394 21.38 28.11 6.76
C ALA A 394 22.38 27.25 7.55
N ASP A 395 22.29 27.32 8.87
CA ASP A 395 23.05 26.45 9.76
C ASP A 395 22.46 25.02 9.81
N ALA A 396 23.20 24.10 10.43
CA ALA A 396 22.80 22.69 10.52
C ALA A 396 21.47 22.49 11.27
N ALA A 397 21.20 23.31 12.29
CA ALA A 397 19.96 23.23 13.07
C ALA A 397 18.74 23.62 12.23
N THR A 398 18.85 24.67 11.43
CA THR A 398 17.81 25.10 10.49
C THR A 398 17.58 24.06 9.40
N ILE A 399 18.64 23.42 8.90
CA ILE A 399 18.53 22.34 7.91
C ILE A 399 17.81 21.11 8.52
N ASP A 400 18.14 20.71 9.76
CA ASP A 400 17.45 19.61 10.46
C ASP A 400 15.96 19.93 10.67
N ARG A 401 15.66 21.16 11.10
CA ARG A 401 14.28 21.63 11.23
C ARG A 401 13.54 21.57 9.88
N GLY A 402 14.16 22.06 8.81
CA GLY A 402 13.63 22.01 7.45
C GLY A 402 13.33 20.58 6.99
N GLN A 403 14.22 19.62 7.30
CA GLN A 403 14.00 18.21 7.02
C GLN A 403 12.77 17.66 7.75
N ARG A 404 12.60 17.95 9.05
CA ARG A 404 11.45 17.46 9.82
C ARG A 404 10.12 17.99 9.28
N ILE A 405 10.07 19.28 8.92
CA ILE A 405 8.88 19.91 8.34
C ILE A 405 8.60 19.30 6.96
N TYR A 406 9.64 19.10 6.14
CA TYR A 406 9.54 18.42 4.86
C TYR A 406 8.95 17.01 5.00
N GLN A 407 9.45 16.21 5.95
CA GLN A 407 8.95 14.84 6.16
C GLN A 407 7.46 14.82 6.54
N ARG A 408 6.99 15.82 7.28
CA ARG A 408 5.59 15.90 7.70
C ARG A 408 4.64 16.33 6.59
N HIS A 409 5.03 17.28 5.74
CA HIS A 409 4.11 17.93 4.81
C HIS A 409 4.35 17.59 3.34
N CYS A 410 5.58 17.24 2.96
CA CYS A 410 6.00 17.17 1.57
C CYS A 410 6.38 15.76 1.11
N ALA A 411 6.94 14.94 2.01
CA ALA A 411 7.56 13.67 1.67
C ALA A 411 6.62 12.67 0.99
N TYR A 412 5.34 12.62 1.38
CA TYR A 412 4.38 11.70 0.77
C TYR A 412 4.16 11.95 -0.73
N CYS A 413 4.43 13.16 -1.22
CA CYS A 413 4.37 13.47 -2.66
C CYS A 413 5.77 13.56 -3.28
N HIS A 414 6.76 14.09 -2.57
CA HIS A 414 8.07 14.39 -3.14
C HIS A 414 9.17 13.39 -2.77
N GLY A 415 8.83 12.30 -2.09
CA GLY A 415 9.79 11.28 -1.69
C GLY A 415 10.25 11.39 -0.24
N ASP A 416 10.27 10.29 0.51
CA ASP A 416 10.93 10.29 1.82
C ASP A 416 12.41 10.71 1.69
N GLY A 417 12.79 11.75 2.42
CA GLY A 417 14.13 12.35 2.31
C GLY A 417 14.47 12.83 0.89
N LEU A 418 13.49 13.39 0.15
CA LEU A 418 13.62 13.94 -1.21
C LEU A 418 13.89 12.91 -2.31
N ARG A 419 13.69 11.61 -2.05
CA ARG A 419 13.84 10.56 -3.06
C ARG A 419 12.49 10.28 -3.73
N THR A 420 12.11 11.03 -4.76
CA THR A 420 10.83 10.81 -5.45
C THR A 420 10.73 9.42 -6.10
N GLY A 421 9.51 8.89 -6.22
CA GLY A 421 9.22 7.72 -7.06
C GLY A 421 9.08 8.03 -8.55
N GLY A 422 9.26 9.30 -8.94
CA GLY A 422 9.19 9.74 -10.34
C GLY A 422 7.79 10.12 -10.81
N LEU A 423 6.77 10.03 -9.94
CA LEU A 423 5.43 10.58 -10.20
C LEU A 423 5.41 12.12 -10.10
N ASN A 424 6.06 12.64 -9.06
CA ASN A 424 6.10 14.06 -8.76
C ASN A 424 7.52 14.59 -8.93
N PRO A 425 7.69 15.92 -9.15
CA PRO A 425 9.02 16.52 -9.32
C PRO A 425 9.97 16.19 -8.16
N ASP A 426 11.18 15.78 -8.49
CA ASP A 426 12.30 15.71 -7.54
C ASP A 426 12.74 17.14 -7.21
N LEU A 427 12.47 17.59 -5.98
CA LEU A 427 12.76 18.96 -5.58
C LEU A 427 14.26 19.26 -5.61
N ARG A 428 15.14 18.25 -5.58
CA ARG A 428 16.60 18.43 -5.66
C ARG A 428 17.09 18.87 -7.04
N ARG A 429 16.27 18.70 -8.08
CA ARG A 429 16.55 19.22 -9.45
C ARG A 429 15.77 20.51 -9.75
N SER A 430 15.22 21.17 -8.74
CA SER A 430 14.56 22.47 -8.90
C SER A 430 15.51 23.52 -9.47
N THR A 431 15.03 24.34 -10.40
CA THR A 431 15.83 25.40 -11.01
C THR A 431 15.90 26.65 -10.13
N GLU A 432 16.80 27.58 -10.45
CA GLU A 432 16.88 28.88 -9.78
C GLU A 432 15.55 29.63 -9.81
N GLY A 433 14.80 29.53 -10.92
CA GLY A 433 13.46 30.11 -11.04
C GLY A 433 12.48 29.58 -10.00
N ILE A 434 12.47 28.26 -9.76
CA ILE A 434 11.64 27.62 -8.73
C ILE A 434 12.05 28.10 -7.33
N HIS A 435 13.35 28.19 -7.05
CA HIS A 435 13.81 28.68 -5.74
C HIS A 435 13.47 30.17 -5.50
N LYS A 436 13.41 31.01 -6.53
CA LYS A 436 13.02 32.43 -6.41
C LYS A 436 11.56 32.61 -6.01
N ILE A 437 10.68 31.74 -6.48
CA ILE A 437 9.23 31.78 -6.20
C ILE A 437 8.80 30.76 -5.14
N TRP A 438 9.75 30.25 -4.35
CA TRP A 438 9.52 29.14 -3.41
C TRP A 438 8.37 29.39 -2.43
N GLN A 439 8.30 30.59 -1.86
CA GLN A 439 7.25 30.99 -0.93
C GLN A 439 5.87 30.95 -1.59
N GLN A 440 5.77 31.40 -2.83
CA GLN A 440 4.52 31.43 -3.59
C GLN A 440 4.06 30.01 -3.96
N ILE A 441 5.00 29.11 -4.25
CA ILE A 441 4.67 27.69 -4.49
C ILE A 441 4.20 27.03 -3.20
N VAL A 442 5.01 27.07 -2.14
CA VAL A 442 4.78 26.28 -0.92
C VAL A 442 3.65 26.85 -0.08
N ARG A 443 3.51 28.17 0.02
CA ARG A 443 2.52 28.80 0.90
C ARG A 443 1.29 29.26 0.13
N ASP A 444 1.48 29.97 -0.97
CA ASP A 444 0.37 30.62 -1.69
C ASP A 444 -0.31 29.67 -2.70
N GLY A 445 0.31 28.52 -3.02
CA GLY A 445 -0.29 27.50 -3.86
C GLY A 445 -0.45 27.91 -5.32
N ILE A 446 0.52 28.65 -5.88
CA ILE A 446 0.46 29.11 -7.30
C ILE A 446 0.41 27.96 -8.32
N PHE A 447 0.71 26.73 -7.90
CA PHE A 447 0.62 25.50 -8.70
C PHE A 447 -0.55 24.60 -8.28
N SER A 448 -1.55 25.13 -7.58
CA SER A 448 -2.73 24.38 -7.15
C SER A 448 -3.53 23.78 -8.31
N SER A 449 -3.54 24.45 -9.47
CA SER A 449 -4.18 23.94 -10.70
C SER A 449 -3.57 22.64 -11.25
N VAL A 450 -2.33 22.33 -10.86
CA VAL A 450 -1.64 21.07 -11.21
C VAL A 450 -1.40 20.17 -10.00
N GLY A 451 -2.12 20.42 -8.89
CA GLY A 451 -2.13 19.55 -7.70
C GLY A 451 -1.14 19.92 -6.60
N MET A 452 -0.32 20.96 -6.75
CA MET A 452 0.56 21.46 -5.68
C MET A 452 -0.15 22.56 -4.88
N VAL A 453 -0.78 22.15 -3.77
CA VAL A 453 -1.56 23.05 -2.88
C VAL A 453 -0.66 23.98 -2.07
N GLY A 454 -1.26 25.09 -1.59
CA GLY A 454 -0.60 26.01 -0.65
C GLY A 454 -0.73 25.53 0.80
N PHE A 455 0.31 25.75 1.59
CA PHE A 455 0.41 25.33 2.99
C PHE A 455 0.49 26.51 3.96
N ALA A 456 0.00 27.70 3.59
CA ALA A 456 0.10 28.91 4.42
C ALA A 456 -0.50 28.76 5.82
N ASP A 457 -1.51 27.90 5.99
CA ASP A 457 -2.15 27.60 7.27
C ASP A 457 -1.31 26.70 8.19
N PHE A 458 -0.32 26.00 7.65
CA PHE A 458 0.47 24.98 8.35
C PHE A 458 1.97 25.28 8.40
N ILE A 459 2.46 26.10 7.46
CA ILE A 459 3.88 26.38 7.26
C ILE A 459 4.06 27.91 7.20
N SER A 460 4.82 28.44 8.17
CA SER A 460 5.23 29.85 8.18
C SER A 460 6.25 30.17 7.08
N GLY A 461 6.49 31.46 6.82
CA GLY A 461 7.49 31.87 5.83
C GLY A 461 8.91 31.39 6.17
N GLU A 462 9.27 31.42 7.45
CA GLU A 462 10.55 30.93 7.96
C GLU A 462 10.68 29.41 7.80
N GLU A 463 9.60 28.67 8.05
CA GLU A 463 9.58 27.21 7.88
C GLU A 463 9.67 26.80 6.41
N ALA A 464 8.95 27.50 5.52
CA ALA A 464 9.09 27.31 4.09
C ALA A 464 10.53 27.57 3.62
N GLU A 465 11.20 28.59 4.17
CA GLU A 465 12.62 28.85 3.89
C GLU A 465 13.54 27.74 4.43
N ALA A 466 13.28 27.23 5.65
CA ALA A 466 14.03 26.11 6.20
C ALA A 466 13.92 24.85 5.32
N ILE A 467 12.73 24.55 4.79
CA ILE A 467 12.55 23.47 3.80
C ILE A 467 13.39 23.74 2.54
N ARG A 468 13.38 24.98 2.02
CA ARG A 468 14.18 25.35 0.83
C ARG A 468 15.67 25.11 1.05
N GLN A 469 16.18 25.45 2.22
CA GLN A 469 17.59 25.26 2.61
C GLN A 469 17.94 23.77 2.76
N TYR A 470 17.02 22.96 3.29
CA TYR A 470 17.16 21.51 3.31
C TYR A 470 17.22 20.92 1.89
N VAL A 471 16.34 21.34 0.98
CA VAL A 471 16.34 20.93 -0.43
C VAL A 471 17.66 21.28 -1.10
N LEU A 472 18.15 22.51 -0.94
CA LEU A 472 19.46 22.92 -1.47
C LEU A 472 20.59 22.08 -0.90
N SER A 473 20.59 21.83 0.41
CA SER A 473 21.60 20.99 1.07
C SER A 473 21.68 19.58 0.47
N GLU A 474 20.54 18.93 0.27
CA GLU A 474 20.51 17.60 -0.37
C GLU A 474 20.86 17.64 -1.86
N SER A 475 20.51 18.73 -2.57
CA SER A 475 20.92 18.94 -3.97
C SER A 475 22.45 19.01 -4.10
N HIS A 476 23.11 19.80 -3.24
CA HIS A 476 24.57 19.89 -3.17
C HIS A 476 25.20 18.54 -2.84
N ARG A 477 24.67 17.84 -1.83
CA ARG A 477 25.20 16.53 -1.41
C ARG A 477 25.18 15.51 -2.55
N VAL A 478 24.05 15.37 -3.25
CA VAL A 478 23.91 14.40 -4.35
C VAL A 478 24.77 14.80 -5.54
N TYR A 479 24.80 16.09 -5.90
CA TYR A 479 25.65 16.59 -6.98
C TYR A 479 27.13 16.28 -6.73
N GLN A 480 27.65 16.59 -5.54
CA GLN A 480 29.04 16.30 -5.16
C GLN A 480 29.37 14.81 -5.14
N GLN A 481 28.42 13.96 -4.71
CA GLN A 481 28.59 12.51 -4.73
C GLN A 481 28.68 11.95 -6.16
N GLN A 482 27.99 12.56 -7.13
CA GLN A 482 28.07 12.17 -8.53
C GLN A 482 29.35 12.66 -9.20
N GLU A 483 29.82 13.87 -8.88
CA GLU A 483 31.08 14.41 -9.44
C GLU A 483 32.33 13.72 -8.87
N ALA A 484 32.22 13.01 -7.75
CA ALA A 484 33.32 12.26 -7.13
C ALA A 484 33.46 10.81 -7.64
N GLN A 485 32.53 10.32 -8.46
CA GLN A 485 32.55 8.99 -9.08
C GLN A 485 33.01 9.08 -10.53
#